data_AF-A0A533S7F7-F1
#
_entry.id   AF-A0A533S7F7-F1
#
_cell.length_a   1.000
_cell.length_b   1.000
_cell.length_c   1.000
_cell.angle_alpha   90.00
_cell.angle_beta   90.00
_cell.angle_gamma   90.00
#
_symmetry.space_group_name_H-M   'P 1'
#
loop_
_entity.id
_entity.type
_entity.pdbx_description
1 polymer ?
#
loop_
_entity_poly.entity_id
_entity_poly.type
_entity_poly.pdbx_seq_one_letter_code
_entity_poly.pdbx_strand_id
1 'polypeptide(L)' 'VKADPQKCVACLTCIRVCPHGAIQLVRVDGGKEAAGISDLACYACGICAGICPAKAIRFQGYRDEEILAQIEAIRKS' A
#
# COMPACT_ATOMS: atom_id res chain seq x y z
N VAL A 1 -6.46 2.05 2.24
CA VAL A 1 -5.09 1.63 1.82
C VAL A 1 -5.25 0.65 0.66
N LYS A 2 -4.53 0.81 -0.45
CA LYS A 2 -4.69 -0.05 -1.64
C LYS A 2 -3.32 -0.44 -2.22
N ALA A 3 -3.24 -1.62 -2.83
CA ALA A 3 -2.09 -2.03 -3.62
C ALA A 3 -2.30 -1.69 -5.10
N ASP A 4 -1.25 -1.24 -5.75
CA ASP A 4 -1.16 -1.07 -7.19
C ASP A 4 -0.87 -2.43 -7.85
N PRO A 5 -1.82 -3.00 -8.60
CA PRO A 5 -1.67 -4.32 -9.20
C PRO A 5 -0.62 -4.36 -10.31
N GLN A 6 -0.23 -3.22 -10.89
CA GLN A 6 0.81 -3.17 -11.92
C GLN A 6 2.22 -3.24 -11.31
N LYS A 7 2.37 -2.78 -10.06
CA LYS A 7 3.64 -2.85 -9.32
C LYS A 7 3.76 -4.11 -8.45
N CYS A 8 2.63 -4.68 -8.03
CA CYS A 8 2.63 -5.84 -7.15
C CYS A 8 3.21 -7.07 -7.86
N VAL A 9 4.21 -7.71 -7.25
CA VAL A 9 4.83 -8.96 -7.73
C VAL A 9 4.41 -10.18 -6.90
N ALA A 10 3.29 -10.09 -6.18
CA ALA A 10 2.75 -11.17 -5.34
C ALA A 10 3.75 -11.82 -4.35
N CYS A 11 4.74 -11.07 -3.83
CA CYS A 11 5.77 -11.62 -2.91
C CYS A 11 5.26 -12.03 -1.51
N LEU A 12 4.00 -11.73 -1.20
CA LEU A 12 3.29 -12.07 0.05
C LEU A 12 3.83 -11.44 1.34
N THR A 13 4.88 -10.60 1.29
CA THR A 13 5.44 -9.97 2.49
C THR A 13 4.41 -9.16 3.26
N CYS A 14 3.59 -8.36 2.57
CA CYS A 14 2.53 -7.56 3.20
C CYS A 14 1.50 -8.42 3.94
N ILE A 15 1.15 -9.60 3.41
CA ILE A 15 0.19 -10.53 4.02
C ILE A 15 0.76 -11.05 5.34
N ARG A 16 2.03 -11.48 5.35
CA ARG A 16 2.68 -12.06 6.54
C ARG A 16 2.83 -11.06 7.69
N VAL A 17 3.03 -9.77 7.39
CA VAL A 17 3.30 -8.76 8.43
C VAL A 17 2.05 -8.04 8.92
N CYS A 18 0.88 -8.24 8.30
CA CYS A 18 -0.32 -7.53 8.69
C CYS A 18 -0.87 -8.08 10.01
N PRO A 19 -0.82 -7.32 11.13
CA PRO A 19 -1.29 -7.82 12.42
C PRO A 19 -2.81 -7.95 12.50
N HIS A 20 -3.54 -7.38 11.52
CA HIS A 20 -5.00 -7.38 11.47
C HIS A 20 -5.57 -8.42 10.50
N GLY A 21 -4.73 -9.19 9.81
CA GLY A 21 -5.18 -10.16 8.80
C GLY A 21 -5.94 -9.52 7.62
N ALA A 22 -5.73 -8.23 7.36
CA ALA A 22 -6.54 -7.45 6.43
C ALA A 22 -6.18 -7.63 4.94
N ILE A 23 -5.19 -8.47 4.62
CA ILE A 23 -4.61 -8.56 3.28
C ILE A 23 -4.69 -10.00 2.77
N GLN A 24 -5.18 -10.17 1.55
CA GLN A 24 -5.30 -11.44 0.85
C GLN A 24 -4.71 -11.35 -0.56
N LEU A 25 -4.48 -12.50 -1.18
CA LEU A 25 -4.13 -12.54 -2.60
C LEU A 25 -5.42 -12.53 -3.43
N VAL A 26 -5.53 -11.61 -4.38
CA VAL A 26 -6.70 -11.48 -5.26
C VAL A 26 -6.27 -11.54 -6.71
N ARG A 27 -7.12 -12.12 -7.56
CA ARG A 27 -6.95 -12.07 -9.01
C ARG A 27 -7.29 -10.68 -9.53
N VAL A 28 -6.48 -10.19 -10.45
CA VAL A 28 -6.66 -8.92 -11.15
C VAL A 28 -6.63 -9.15 -12.67
N ASP A 29 -6.96 -8.11 -13.42
CA ASP A 29 -7.03 -8.19 -14.89
C ASP A 29 -5.76 -8.77 -15.52
N GLY A 30 -5.95 -9.58 -16.56
CA GLY A 30 -4.86 -10.29 -17.22
C GLY A 30 -4.38 -11.54 -16.46
N GLY A 31 -5.15 -12.03 -15.48
CA GLY A 31 -4.88 -13.28 -14.78
C GLY A 31 -3.74 -13.20 -13.76
N LYS A 32 -3.25 -11.99 -13.47
CA LYS A 32 -2.23 -11.76 -12.44
C LYS A 32 -2.84 -11.83 -11.05
N GLU A 33 -1.99 -12.01 -10.06
CA GLU A 33 -2.35 -11.95 -8.65
C GLU A 33 -1.70 -10.73 -7.99
N ALA A 34 -2.46 -10.04 -7.13
CA ALA A 34 -1.99 -8.88 -6.38
C ALA A 34 -2.51 -8.92 -4.95
N ALA A 35 -1.92 -8.09 -4.08
CA ALA A 35 -2.41 -7.93 -2.71
C ALA A 35 -3.74 -7.14 -2.70
N GLY A 36 -4.81 -7.77 -2.24
CA GLY A 36 -6.09 -7.13 -1.93
C GLY A 36 -6.13 -6.75 -0.47
N ILE A 37 -6.47 -5.49 -0.17
CA ILE A 37 -6.54 -4.95 1.20
C ILE A 37 -8.01 -4.63 1.51
N SER A 38 -8.54 -5.26 2.55
CA SER A 38 -9.92 -5.06 3.03
C SER A 38 -10.07 -3.68 3.68
N ASP A 39 -11.06 -2.90 3.24
CA ASP A 39 -11.36 -1.60 3.86
C ASP A 39 -12.02 -1.75 5.23
N LEU A 40 -12.65 -2.89 5.51
CA LEU A 40 -13.31 -3.16 6.79
C LEU A 40 -12.32 -3.64 7.86
N ALA A 41 -11.29 -4.40 7.48
CA ALA A 41 -10.33 -4.98 8.43
C ALA A 41 -9.04 -4.16 8.57
N CYS A 42 -8.79 -3.20 7.66
CA CYS A 42 -7.55 -2.43 7.66
C CYS A 42 -7.63 -1.24 8.63
N TYR A 43 -6.76 -1.26 9.65
CA TYR A 43 -6.61 -0.16 10.62
C TYR A 43 -5.63 0.93 10.16
N ALA A 44 -5.19 0.90 8.90
CA ALA A 44 -4.32 1.91 8.31
C ALA A 44 -2.98 2.13 9.06
N CYS A 45 -2.42 1.10 9.70
CA CYS A 45 -1.19 1.20 10.50
C CYS A 45 0.12 1.38 9.71
N GLY A 46 0.11 1.18 8.38
CA GLY A 46 1.23 1.51 7.49
C GLY A 46 2.35 0.48 7.34
N ILE A 47 2.40 -0.57 8.17
CA ILE A 47 3.45 -1.61 8.10
C ILE A 47 3.58 -2.21 6.69
N CYS A 48 2.45 -2.56 6.07
CA CYS A 48 2.44 -3.15 4.73
C CYS A 48 3.01 -2.21 3.65
N ALA A 49 2.76 -0.90 3.77
CA ALA A 49 3.29 0.10 2.84
C ALA A 49 4.81 0.26 3.01
N GLY A 50 5.28 0.35 4.26
CA GLY A 50 6.71 0.51 4.56
C GLY A 50 7.56 -0.71 4.17
N ILE A 51 7.03 -1.93 4.27
CA ILE A 51 7.80 -3.15 3.96
C ILE A 51 7.75 -3.54 2.48
N CYS A 52 6.84 -2.97 1.68
CA CYS A 52 6.61 -3.43 0.31
C CYS A 52 7.83 -3.09 -0.58
N PRO A 53 8.61 -4.08 -1.05
CA PRO A 53 9.82 -3.79 -1.82
C PRO A 53 9.50 -3.17 -3.18
N ALA A 54 8.34 -3.51 -3.75
CA ALA A 54 7.86 -2.97 -5.01
C ALA A 54 7.20 -1.59 -4.88
N LYS A 55 7.09 -1.04 -3.66
CA LYS A 55 6.37 0.22 -3.36
C LYS A 55 4.97 0.25 -3.99
N ALA A 56 4.28 -0.89 -3.95
CA ALA A 56 2.98 -1.06 -4.57
C ALA A 56 1.83 -0.55 -3.68
N ILE A 57 2.01 -0.46 -2.37
CA ILE A 57 0.92 -0.18 -1.42
C ILE A 57 0.92 1.30 -1.02
N ARG A 58 -0.24 1.95 -1.11
CA ARG A 58 -0.40 3.39 -0.86
C ARG A 58 -1.64 3.69 -0.01
N PHE A 59 -1.60 4.82 0.70
CA PHE A 59 -2.76 5.38 1.37
C PHE A 59 -3.55 6.24 0.38
N GLN A 60 -4.87 6.06 0.32
CA GLN A 60 -5.71 6.92 -0.51
C GLN A 60 -5.74 8.32 0.11
N GLY A 61 -5.63 9.35 -0.72
CA GLY A 61 -5.60 10.75 -0.28
C GLY A 61 -4.22 11.26 0.18
N TYR A 62 -3.18 10.44 0.10
CA TYR A 62 -1.81 10.81 0.46
C TYR A 62 -0.88 10.47 -0.71
N ARG A 63 -0.83 11.33 -1.73
CA ARG A 63 0.12 11.16 -2.83
C ARG A 63 1.50 11.65 -2.40
N ASP A 64 2.54 10.97 -2.86
CA ASP A 64 3.92 11.30 -2.51
C ASP A 64 4.24 12.75 -2.90
N GLU A 65 3.74 13.22 -4.05
CA GLU A 65 3.93 14.59 -4.52
C GLU A 65 3.28 15.63 -3.59
N GLU A 66 2.12 15.31 -3.02
CA GLU A 66 1.41 16.20 -2.07
C GLU A 66 2.14 16.28 -0.74
N ILE A 67 2.62 15.13 -0.24
CA ILE A 67 3.41 15.06 1.00
C ILE A 67 4.71 15.87 0.83
N LEU A 68 5.41 15.67 -0.30
CA LEU A 68 6.66 16.38 -0.56
C LEU A 68 6.43 17.89 -0.68
N ALA A 69 5.36 18.32 -1.35
CA ALA A 69 4.99 19.74 -1.42
C ALA A 69 4.75 20.34 -0.03
N GLN A 70 4.10 19.61 0.89
CA GLN A 70 3.91 20.05 2.28
C GLN A 70 5.24 20.15 3.04
N ILE A 71 6.14 19.18 2.89
CA ILE A 71 7.47 19.21 3.51
C ILE A 71 8.27 20.43 3.03
N GLU A 72 8.24 20.71 1.73
CA GLU A 72 8.93 21.87 1.15
C GLU A 72 8.36 23.20 1.64
N ALA A 73 7.04 23.27 1.85
CA ALA A 73 6.40 24.46 2.41
C ALA A 73 6.88 24.70 3.85
N ILE A 74 6.96 23.66 4.69
CA ILE A 74 7.49 23.75 6.06
C ILE A 74 8.98 24.11 6.08
N ARG A 75 9.78 23.63 5.12
CA ARG A 75 11.22 23.98 5.03
C ARG A 75 11.43 25.48 4.73
N LYS A 76 10.47 26.15 4.10
CA LYS A 76 10.56 27.56 3.68
C LYS A 76 9.96 28.53 4.72
N SER A 77 9.34 28.03 5.79
CA SER A 77 8.87 28.80 6.95
C SER A 77 9.92 28.89 8.03
#